data_AF-A0AAP0HGR1-F1
#
_entry.id   AF-A0AAP0HGR1-F1
#
_cell.length_a   1.000
_cell.length_b   1.000
_cell.length_c   1.000
_cell.angle_alpha   90.00
_cell.angle_beta   90.00
_cell.angle_gamma   90.00
#
_symmetry.space_group_name_H-M   'P 1'
#
loop_
_entity.id
_entity.type
_entity.pdbx_description
1 polymer ?
#
loop_
_entity_poly.entity_id
_entity_poly.type
_entity_poly.pdbx_seq_one_letter_code
_entity_poly.pdbx_strand_id
1 'polypeptide(L)'
;MAMKSVQAHFGGIILLGGGKSRAESNGSGTSVATFDGNPPTVGKLHVKKKNSRNSENVTLEHQKESLKLDDEIAQVLQDLKKSQELEYRMAEQKLYAQKDLLVNLYEQLDRVRAELARCTSQTMERNANVLLSSISNRIMQIKQELGKLKDIEEVAKGFGKTPRSILKEHFGLQPDD
;
A
#
# COMPACT_ATOMS: atom_id res chain seq x y z
N MET A 1 20.24 -11.31 24.53
CA MET A 1 18.92 -10.67 24.36
C MET A 1 18.47 -10.97 22.94
N ALA A 2 17.54 -11.93 22.77
CA ALA A 2 17.17 -12.46 21.45
C ALA A 2 16.11 -11.58 20.79
N MET A 3 16.39 -11.09 19.57
CA MET A 3 15.43 -10.36 18.75
C MET A 3 14.40 -11.35 18.20
N LYS A 4 13.12 -11.19 18.59
CA LYS A 4 12.01 -11.94 18.00
C LYS A 4 11.64 -11.29 16.67
N SER A 5 11.78 -12.05 15.60
CA SER A 5 11.30 -11.72 14.26
C SER A 5 9.77 -11.66 14.27
N VAL A 6 9.20 -10.54 13.82
CA VAL A 6 7.75 -10.38 13.63
C VAL A 6 7.44 -10.71 12.17
N GLN A 7 6.70 -11.80 11.97
CA GLN A 7 6.23 -12.26 10.68
C GLN A 7 4.99 -11.46 10.28
N ALA A 8 5.13 -10.58 9.29
CA ALA A 8 4.00 -9.84 8.72
C ALA A 8 3.23 -10.75 7.76
N HIS A 9 2.01 -11.13 8.16
CA HIS A 9 1.04 -11.75 7.25
C HIS A 9 0.44 -10.67 6.35
N PHE A 10 0.78 -10.70 5.06
CA PHE A 10 0.12 -9.88 4.04
C PHE A 10 -1.31 -10.39 3.81
N GLY A 11 -2.30 -9.62 4.27
CA GLY A 11 -3.70 -9.83 3.94
C GLY A 11 -3.95 -9.44 2.48
N GLY A 12 -4.35 -10.40 1.66
CA GLY A 12 -4.64 -10.23 0.24
C GLY A 12 -5.83 -9.32 -0.02
N ILE A 13 -5.72 -8.50 -1.08
CA ILE A 13 -6.81 -7.70 -1.64
C ILE A 13 -7.71 -8.64 -2.47
N ILE A 14 -9.00 -8.72 -2.13
CA ILE A 14 -10.02 -9.41 -2.92
C ILE A 14 -10.50 -8.46 -4.04
N LEU A 15 -10.21 -8.80 -5.29
CA LEU A 15 -10.82 -8.19 -6.48
C LEU A 15 -12.02 -9.04 -6.91
N LEU A 16 -13.24 -8.53 -6.68
CA LEU A 16 -14.48 -9.10 -7.23
C LEU A 16 -14.67 -8.58 -8.66
N GLY A 17 -14.25 -9.36 -9.65
CA GLY A 17 -14.53 -9.14 -11.08
C GLY A 17 -15.83 -9.85 -11.49
N GLY A 18 -16.90 -9.09 -11.71
CA GLY A 18 -18.14 -9.55 -12.32
C GLY A 18 -18.28 -9.01 -13.75
N GLY A 19 -18.28 -9.89 -14.75
CA GLY A 19 -18.48 -9.52 -16.15
C GLY A 19 -18.52 -10.76 -17.04
N LYS A 20 -19.68 -11.41 -17.14
CA LYS A 20 -19.91 -12.58 -17.99
C LYS A 20 -20.82 -12.16 -19.15
N SER A 21 -20.27 -12.06 -20.36
CA SER A 21 -21.04 -11.85 -21.58
C SER A 21 -20.69 -12.88 -22.64
N ARG A 22 -21.75 -13.59 -23.05
CA ARG A 22 -22.10 -13.98 -24.43
C ARG A 22 -21.23 -15.04 -25.12
N ALA A 23 -21.72 -16.27 -25.08
CA ALA A 23 -21.37 -17.32 -26.03
C ALA A 23 -22.42 -17.35 -27.16
N GLU A 24 -21.98 -17.14 -28.41
CA GLU A 24 -22.74 -17.44 -29.62
C GLU A 24 -22.34 -18.84 -30.10
N SER A 25 -23.32 -19.73 -30.23
CA SER A 25 -23.15 -21.08 -30.79
C SER A 25 -23.71 -21.11 -32.22
N ASN A 26 -22.83 -21.19 -33.21
CA ASN A 26 -23.20 -21.55 -34.58
C ASN A 26 -22.86 -23.03 -34.82
N GLY A 27 -23.88 -23.83 -35.13
CA GLY A 27 -23.74 -25.27 -35.35
C GLY A 27 -24.46 -25.75 -36.61
N SER A 28 -23.65 -25.95 -37.65
CA SER A 28 -23.72 -27.05 -38.64
C SER A 28 -25.02 -27.30 -39.40
N GLY A 29 -25.09 -26.76 -40.62
CA GLY A 29 -25.93 -27.29 -41.68
C GLY A 29 -25.29 -28.51 -42.35
N THR A 30 -26.08 -29.58 -42.50
CA THR A 30 -25.81 -30.70 -43.41
C THR A 30 -26.76 -30.59 -44.60
N SER A 31 -26.24 -30.32 -45.80
CA SER A 31 -26.95 -30.60 -47.05
C SER A 31 -26.12 -31.51 -47.93
N VAL A 32 -26.74 -32.63 -48.30
CA VAL A 32 -26.26 -33.63 -49.26
C VAL A 32 -26.36 -33.02 -50.66
N ALA A 33 -25.25 -33.00 -51.40
CA ALA A 33 -25.23 -32.67 -52.81
C ALA A 33 -25.05 -33.95 -53.64
N THR A 34 -26.07 -34.29 -54.41
CA THR A 34 -26.03 -35.26 -55.49
C THR A 34 -25.20 -34.70 -56.65
N PHE A 35 -24.30 -35.56 -57.13
CA PHE A 35 -23.37 -35.37 -58.23
C PHE A 35 -24.13 -35.36 -59.56
N ASP A 36 -24.02 -34.29 -60.34
CA ASP A 36 -24.37 -34.32 -61.76
C ASP A 36 -23.34 -33.51 -62.57
N GLY A 37 -22.86 -34.13 -63.65
CA GLY A 37 -21.66 -33.74 -64.36
C GLY A 37 -21.88 -32.63 -65.38
N ASN A 38 -20.98 -31.65 -65.38
CA ASN A 38 -20.41 -31.04 -66.58
C ASN A 38 -19.19 -30.17 -66.22
N PRO A 39 -18.10 -30.16 -67.03
CA PRO A 39 -16.95 -29.32 -66.76
C PRO A 39 -17.13 -27.95 -67.43
N PRO A 40 -16.74 -26.86 -66.75
CA PRO A 40 -16.18 -25.75 -67.50
C PRO A 40 -14.87 -25.23 -66.89
N THR A 41 -13.89 -25.18 -67.78
CA THR A 41 -13.02 -24.02 -68.01
C THR A 41 -12.02 -23.67 -66.91
N VAL A 42 -10.75 -23.83 -67.28
CA VAL A 42 -9.55 -23.34 -66.60
C VAL A 42 -9.65 -21.83 -66.36
N GLY A 43 -10.31 -21.45 -65.26
CA GLY A 43 -10.18 -20.14 -64.66
C GLY A 43 -8.88 -20.14 -63.85
N LYS A 44 -7.87 -19.42 -64.33
CA LYS A 44 -6.67 -19.08 -63.54
C LYS A 44 -7.12 -18.55 -62.18
N LEU A 45 -7.00 -19.37 -61.14
CA LEU A 45 -7.03 -18.94 -59.75
C LEU A 45 -5.84 -17.99 -59.59
N HIS A 46 -6.10 -16.69 -59.77
CA HIS A 46 -5.26 -15.65 -59.21
C HIS A 46 -5.36 -15.81 -57.70
N VAL A 47 -4.47 -16.63 -57.13
CA VAL A 47 -4.20 -16.68 -55.71
C VAL A 47 -3.89 -15.26 -55.29
N LYS A 48 -4.86 -14.63 -54.62
CA LYS A 48 -4.73 -13.30 -54.03
C LYS A 48 -3.78 -13.42 -52.84
N LYS A 49 -2.48 -13.54 -53.12
CA LYS A 49 -1.35 -13.63 -52.17
C LYS A 49 -1.06 -12.28 -51.53
N LYS A 50 -2.10 -11.59 -51.08
CA LYS A 50 -2.02 -10.28 -50.42
C LYS A 50 -2.56 -10.29 -48.97
N ASN A 51 -3.21 -11.37 -48.51
CA ASN A 51 -3.81 -11.40 -47.16
C ASN A 51 -2.91 -12.00 -46.06
N SER A 52 -1.98 -12.91 -46.38
CA SER A 52 -1.13 -13.58 -45.36
C SER A 52 -0.16 -12.61 -44.67
N ARG A 53 0.53 -11.77 -45.46
CA ARG A 53 1.50 -10.80 -44.94
C ARG A 53 0.88 -9.73 -44.05
N ASN A 54 -0.36 -9.32 -44.32
CA ASN A 54 -1.08 -8.38 -43.45
C ASN A 54 -1.49 -9.04 -42.13
N SER A 55 -1.92 -10.30 -42.15
CA SER A 55 -2.29 -11.05 -40.93
C SER A 55 -1.08 -11.32 -40.03
N GLU A 56 0.07 -11.63 -40.63
CA GLU A 56 1.32 -11.86 -39.90
C GLU A 56 1.86 -10.56 -39.28
N ASN A 57 1.82 -9.44 -40.03
CA ASN A 57 2.22 -8.12 -39.51
C ASN A 57 1.32 -7.65 -38.36
N VAL A 58 -0.01 -7.82 -38.49
CA VAL A 58 -0.95 -7.48 -37.41
C VAL A 58 -0.69 -8.32 -36.15
N THR A 59 -0.32 -9.60 -36.31
CA THR A 59 0.00 -10.48 -35.19
C THR A 59 1.30 -10.06 -34.47
N LEU A 60 2.32 -9.65 -35.23
CA LEU A 60 3.58 -9.15 -34.68
C LEU A 60 3.43 -7.81 -33.95
N GLU A 61 2.64 -6.89 -34.49
CA GLU A 61 2.34 -5.62 -33.81
C GLU A 61 1.55 -5.87 -32.52
N HIS A 62 0.55 -6.75 -32.53
CA HIS A 62 -0.16 -7.13 -31.29
C HIS A 62 0.76 -7.77 -30.25
N GLN A 63 1.72 -8.62 -30.66
CA GLN A 63 2.69 -9.21 -29.75
C GLN A 63 3.61 -8.14 -29.14
N LYS A 64 4.05 -7.17 -29.94
CA LYS A 64 4.85 -6.05 -29.47
C LYS A 64 4.08 -5.15 -28.50
N GLU A 65 2.82 -4.85 -28.80
CA GLU A 65 1.93 -4.11 -27.90
C GLU A 65 1.70 -4.87 -26.59
N SER A 66 1.49 -6.19 -26.66
CA SER A 66 1.35 -7.05 -25.46
C SER A 66 2.60 -7.00 -24.58
N LEU A 67 3.79 -7.15 -25.17
CA LEU A 67 5.05 -7.06 -24.42
C LEU A 67 5.24 -5.68 -23.78
N LYS A 68 4.87 -4.60 -24.49
CA LYS A 68 4.91 -3.25 -23.93
C LYS A 68 3.97 -3.09 -22.74
N LEU A 69 2.77 -3.67 -22.80
CA LEU A 69 1.84 -3.66 -21.67
C LEU A 69 2.40 -4.43 -20.48
N ASP A 70 3.05 -5.57 -20.71
CA ASP A 70 3.72 -6.34 -19.64
C ASP A 70 4.81 -5.50 -18.95
N ASP A 71 5.64 -4.78 -19.72
CA ASP A 71 6.66 -3.88 -19.19
C ASP A 71 6.07 -2.70 -18.40
N GLU A 72 4.99 -2.08 -18.90
CA GLU A 72 4.28 -1.00 -18.21
C GLU A 72 3.68 -1.48 -16.89
N ILE A 73 3.06 -2.65 -16.88
CA ILE A 73 2.52 -3.28 -15.66
C ILE A 73 3.65 -3.56 -14.67
N ALA A 74 4.76 -4.13 -15.12
CA ALA A 74 5.91 -4.43 -14.27
C ALA A 74 6.47 -3.15 -13.63
N GLN A 75 6.56 -2.06 -14.39
CA GLN A 75 7.03 -0.78 -13.89
C GLN A 75 6.09 -0.21 -12.82
N VAL A 76 4.77 -0.19 -13.07
CA VAL A 76 3.78 0.28 -12.09
C VAL A 76 3.84 -0.53 -10.79
N LEU A 77 3.96 -1.85 -10.87
CA LEU A 77 4.08 -2.71 -9.70
C LEU A 77 5.37 -2.46 -8.92
N GLN A 78 6.48 -2.22 -9.62
CA GLN A 78 7.75 -1.90 -9.00
C GLN A 78 7.68 -0.57 -8.24
N ASP A 79 7.07 0.45 -8.83
CA ASP A 79 6.95 1.77 -8.22
C ASP A 79 5.98 1.75 -7.03
N LEU A 80 4.86 1.02 -7.14
CA LEU A 80 3.96 0.78 -6.02
C LEU A 80 4.70 0.12 -4.84
N LYS A 81 5.49 -0.93 -5.12
CA LYS A 81 6.28 -1.61 -4.09
C LYS A 81 7.25 -0.66 -3.39
N LYS A 82 8.01 0.14 -4.16
CA LYS A 82 8.95 1.12 -3.61
C LYS A 82 8.23 2.18 -2.75
N SER A 83 7.07 2.66 -3.21
CA SER A 83 6.26 3.63 -2.45
C SER A 83 5.82 3.05 -1.11
N GLN A 84 5.26 1.83 -1.11
CA GLN A 84 4.80 1.18 0.11
C GLN A 84 5.94 0.85 1.08
N GLU A 85 7.11 0.45 0.57
CA GLU A 85 8.31 0.24 1.40
C GLU A 85 8.83 1.55 2.01
N LEU A 86 8.69 2.68 1.32
CA LEU A 86 9.03 3.99 1.86
C LEU A 86 8.05 4.41 2.96
N GLU A 87 6.74 4.32 2.69
CA GLU A 87 5.67 4.61 3.66
C GLU A 87 5.83 3.77 4.93
N TYR A 88 6.09 2.48 4.78
CA TYR A 88 6.34 1.57 5.91
C TYR A 88 7.54 2.03 6.75
N ARG A 89 8.68 2.31 6.12
CA ARG A 89 9.87 2.76 6.84
C ARG A 89 9.64 4.09 7.56
N MET A 90 8.91 5.01 6.96
CA MET A 90 8.54 6.29 7.60
C MET A 90 7.64 6.07 8.82
N ALA A 91 6.60 5.23 8.69
CA ALA A 91 5.73 4.84 9.79
C ALA A 91 6.52 4.18 10.93
N GLU A 92 7.37 3.20 10.59
CA GLU A 92 8.21 2.49 11.56
C GLU A 92 9.09 3.46 12.34
N GLN A 93 9.84 4.32 11.66
CA GLN A 93 10.72 5.30 12.29
C GLN A 93 9.96 6.24 13.22
N LYS A 94 8.79 6.74 12.79
CA LYS A 94 7.98 7.65 13.59
C LYS A 94 7.36 6.98 14.81
N LEU A 95 6.85 5.76 14.66
CA LEU A 95 6.29 4.98 15.76
C LEU A 95 7.35 4.67 16.82
N TYR A 96 8.55 4.23 16.41
CA TYR A 96 9.64 3.96 17.35
C TYR A 96 10.16 5.22 18.02
N ALA A 97 10.34 6.31 17.28
CA ALA A 97 10.75 7.59 17.87
C ALA A 97 9.74 8.09 18.92
N GLN A 98 8.43 7.96 18.64
CA GLN A 98 7.37 8.35 19.58
C GLN A 98 7.34 7.44 20.81
N LYS A 99 7.56 6.13 20.64
CA LYS A 99 7.70 5.18 21.74
C LYS A 99 8.88 5.54 22.64
N ASP A 100 10.05 5.81 22.06
CA ASP A 100 11.26 6.13 22.83
C ASP A 100 11.09 7.43 23.61
N LEU A 101 10.44 8.43 22.99
CA LEU A 101 10.03 9.64 23.69
C LEU A 101 9.14 9.31 24.90
N LEU A 102 8.08 8.52 24.72
CA LEU A 102 7.18 8.13 25.81
C LEU A 102 7.89 7.38 26.93
N VAL A 103 8.79 6.43 26.61
CA VAL A 103 9.61 5.72 27.61
C VAL A 103 10.43 6.71 28.42
N ASN A 104 11.13 7.64 27.77
CA ASN A 104 11.88 8.71 28.43
C ASN A 104 10.96 9.61 29.29
N LEU A 105 9.71 9.81 28.86
CA LEU A 105 8.71 10.54 29.63
C LEU A 105 8.38 9.84 30.96
N TYR A 106 8.09 8.54 30.90
CA TYR A 106 7.80 7.73 32.08
C TYR A 106 8.98 7.63 33.04
N GLU A 107 10.19 7.40 32.52
CA GLU A 107 11.38 7.31 33.38
C GLU A 107 11.64 8.61 34.16
N GLN A 108 11.46 9.78 33.54
CA GLN A 108 11.62 11.04 34.25
C GLN A 108 10.52 11.25 35.29
N LEU A 109 9.28 10.82 35.00
CA LEU A 109 8.20 10.85 35.97
C LEU A 109 8.54 10.01 37.21
N ASP A 110 9.09 8.82 37.01
CA ASP A 110 9.49 7.92 38.11
C ASP A 110 10.63 8.50 38.94
N ARG A 111 11.61 9.17 38.30
CA ARG A 111 12.69 9.89 39.01
C ARG A 111 12.14 11.00 39.91
N VAL A 112 11.23 11.83 39.40
CA VAL A 112 10.63 12.92 40.19
C VAL A 112 9.80 12.38 41.35
N ARG A 113 9.06 11.28 41.14
CA ARG A 113 8.31 10.59 42.21
C ARG A 113 9.22 10.05 43.30
N ALA A 114 10.33 9.43 42.93
CA ALA A 114 11.32 8.93 43.88
C ALA A 114 11.97 10.08 44.68
N GLU A 115 12.26 11.21 44.03
CA GLU A 115 12.78 12.40 44.70
C GLU A 115 11.78 13.00 45.70
N LEU A 116 10.50 13.08 45.32
CA LEU A 116 9.43 13.53 46.21
C LEU A 116 9.28 12.61 47.44
N ALA A 117 9.35 11.30 47.25
CA ALA A 117 9.27 10.33 48.35
C ALA A 117 10.42 10.47 49.37
N ARG A 118 11.56 11.04 48.95
CA ARG A 118 12.73 11.27 49.81
C ARG A 118 12.66 12.59 50.60
N CYS A 119 11.71 13.47 50.31
CA CYS A 119 11.58 14.76 50.99
C CYS A 119 10.93 14.60 52.38
N THR A 120 11.72 14.73 53.46
CA THR A 120 11.27 14.49 54.85
C THR A 120 11.39 15.69 55.82
N SER A 121 11.80 16.89 55.38
CA SER A 121 11.98 18.07 56.26
C SER A 121 11.17 19.30 55.83
N GLN A 122 10.98 20.30 56.71
CA GLN A 122 10.20 21.52 56.42
C GLN A 122 10.80 22.39 55.29
N THR A 123 12.13 22.46 55.14
CA THR A 123 12.77 23.11 53.97
C THR A 123 12.42 22.38 52.66
N MET A 124 12.05 21.11 52.75
CA MET A 124 11.60 20.30 51.62
C MET A 124 10.11 20.50 51.28
N GLU A 125 9.31 21.22 52.08
CA GLU A 125 7.89 21.47 51.76
C GLU A 125 7.73 22.36 50.52
N ARG A 126 8.55 23.42 50.42
CA ARG A 126 8.61 24.26 49.21
C ARG A 126 9.10 23.48 47.99
N ASN A 127 10.04 22.55 48.20
CA ASN A 127 10.53 21.66 47.13
C ASN A 127 9.46 20.62 46.73
N ALA A 128 8.65 20.14 47.68
CA ALA A 128 7.57 19.20 47.41
C ALA A 128 6.51 19.81 46.48
N ASN A 129 6.14 21.08 46.67
CA ASN A 129 5.21 21.75 45.74
C ASN A 129 5.78 21.87 44.32
N VAL A 130 7.08 22.17 44.18
CA VAL A 130 7.75 22.20 42.86
C VAL A 130 7.77 20.81 42.22
N LEU A 131 8.07 19.76 42.99
CA LEU A 131 8.07 18.37 42.52
C LEU A 131 6.66 17.90 42.13
N LEU A 132 5.63 18.25 42.89
CA LEU A 132 4.23 17.95 42.56
C LEU A 132 3.77 18.65 41.26
N SER A 133 4.18 19.91 41.06
CA SER A 133 3.96 20.63 39.80
C SER A 133 4.69 19.95 38.64
N SER A 134 5.94 19.55 38.84
CA SER A 134 6.73 18.80 37.86
C SER A 134 6.07 17.47 37.47
N ILE A 135 5.58 16.69 38.45
CA ILE A 135 4.81 15.46 38.23
C ILE A 135 3.57 15.74 37.39
N SER A 136 2.79 16.76 37.74
CA SER A 136 1.56 17.13 37.04
C SER A 136 1.85 17.50 35.59
N ASN A 137 2.87 18.34 35.35
CA ASN A 137 3.33 18.71 34.01
C ASN A 137 3.76 17.48 33.21
N ARG A 138 4.50 16.56 33.83
CA ARG A 138 4.96 15.35 33.14
C ARG A 138 3.81 14.42 32.76
N ILE A 139 2.81 14.28 33.61
CA ILE A 139 1.58 13.53 33.31
C ILE A 139 0.84 14.15 32.13
N MET A 140 0.72 15.49 32.08
CA MET A 140 0.09 16.17 30.94
C MET A 140 0.86 15.94 29.63
N GLN A 141 2.19 16.05 29.67
CA GLN A 141 3.04 15.76 28.51
C GLN A 141 2.84 14.32 28.03
N ILE A 142 2.84 13.34 28.92
CA ILE A 142 2.61 11.92 28.58
C ILE A 142 1.26 11.75 27.89
N LYS A 143 0.19 12.35 28.42
CA LYS A 143 -1.14 12.28 27.81
C LYS A 143 -1.16 12.87 26.40
N GLN A 144 -0.50 14.00 26.20
CA GLN A 144 -0.39 14.64 24.88
C GLN A 144 0.38 13.75 23.90
N GLU A 145 1.53 13.22 24.30
CA GLU A 145 2.36 12.36 23.45
C GLU A 145 1.71 10.99 23.17
N LEU A 146 0.88 10.47 24.07
CA LEU A 146 0.02 9.31 23.79
C LEU A 146 -1.04 9.63 22.75
N GLY A 147 -1.62 10.84 22.77
CA GLY A 147 -2.54 11.31 21.74
C GLY A 147 -1.87 11.31 20.35
N LYS A 148 -0.68 11.90 20.25
CA LYS A 148 0.09 11.88 18.99
C LYS A 148 0.44 10.47 18.53
N LEU A 149 0.75 9.55 19.44
CA LEU A 149 0.97 8.15 19.07
C LEU A 149 -0.29 7.54 18.44
N LYS A 150 -1.47 7.82 18.99
CA LYS A 150 -2.76 7.36 18.42
C LYS A 150 -3.01 7.94 17.03
N ASP A 151 -2.67 9.20 16.82
CA ASP A 151 -2.76 9.82 15.49
C ASP A 151 -1.79 9.15 14.50
N ILE A 152 -0.55 8.91 14.90
CA ILE A 152 0.45 8.22 14.06
C ILE A 152 0.00 6.79 13.72
N GLU A 153 -0.63 6.06 14.67
CA GLU A 153 -1.15 4.69 14.44
C GLU A 153 -2.23 4.61 13.34
N GLU A 154 -2.89 5.73 12.99
CA GLU A 154 -3.89 5.76 11.91
C GLU A 154 -3.30 5.40 10.54
N VAL A 155 -1.97 5.46 10.37
CA VAL A 155 -1.29 4.97 9.15
C VAL A 155 -1.43 3.46 8.93
N ALA A 156 -1.88 2.70 9.93
CA ALA A 156 -2.24 1.29 9.76
C ALA A 156 -3.36 1.07 8.72
N LYS A 157 -4.15 2.11 8.42
CA LYS A 157 -5.17 2.09 7.35
C LYS A 157 -4.56 2.29 5.95
N GLY A 158 -3.26 2.60 5.88
CA GLY A 158 -2.53 3.04 4.68
C GLY A 158 -2.49 4.56 4.55
N PHE A 159 -1.36 5.11 4.08
CA PHE A 159 -1.15 6.57 4.01
C PHE A 159 -2.23 7.27 3.17
N GLY A 160 -2.65 6.67 2.05
CA GLY A 160 -3.72 7.21 1.21
C GLY A 160 -5.09 7.32 1.90
N LYS A 161 -5.30 6.63 3.03
CA LYS A 161 -6.55 6.70 3.83
C LYS A 161 -6.38 7.48 5.14
N THR A 162 -5.16 7.83 5.51
CA THR A 162 -4.88 8.61 6.72
C THR A 162 -5.27 10.06 6.51
N PRO A 163 -5.94 10.72 7.48
CA PRO A 163 -6.25 12.14 7.38
C PRO A 163 -5.03 13.00 7.05
N ARG A 164 -5.19 13.92 6.09
CA ARG A 164 -4.10 14.82 5.64
C ARG A 164 -3.49 15.64 6.76
N SER A 165 -4.28 16.02 7.77
CA SER A 165 -3.77 16.73 8.95
C SER A 165 -2.72 15.92 9.71
N ILE A 166 -2.97 14.63 9.92
CA ILE A 166 -2.05 13.70 10.60
C ILE A 166 -0.78 13.50 9.77
N LEU A 167 -0.91 13.29 8.45
CA LEU A 167 0.24 13.14 7.55
C LEU A 167 1.13 14.39 7.54
N LYS A 168 0.52 15.58 7.53
CA LYS A 168 1.24 16.85 7.58
C LYS A 168 1.94 17.05 8.91
N GLU A 169 1.23 16.82 10.02
CA GLU A 169 1.76 17.09 11.37
C GLU A 169 2.91 16.14 11.75
N HIS A 170 2.75 14.84 11.51
CA HIS A 170 3.69 13.84 12.02
C HIS A 170 4.72 13.37 10.98
N PHE A 171 4.35 13.39 9.70
CA PHE A 171 5.17 12.87 8.61
C PHE A 171 5.73 13.96 7.69
N GLY A 172 5.28 15.22 7.82
CA GLY A 172 5.75 16.33 6.99
C GLY A 172 5.31 16.23 5.52
N LEU A 173 4.31 15.39 5.24
CA LEU A 173 3.77 15.24 3.89
C LEU A 173 2.76 16.36 3.64
N GLN A 174 3.06 17.24 2.69
CA GLN A 174 2.07 18.19 2.19
C GLN A 174 1.17 17.49 1.18
N PRO A 175 -0.13 17.84 1.10
CA PRO A 175 -0.90 17.48 -0.08
C PRO A 175 -0.26 18.17 -1.29
N ASP A 176 0.01 17.42 -2.34
CA ASP A 176 0.18 18.01 -3.66
C ASP A 176 -1.17 18.68 -4.03
N ASP A 177 -1.13 19.95 -4.44
CA ASP A 177 -2.29 20.75 -4.85
C ASP A 177 -3.04 20.15 -6.06
#